data_AF-A0A9X9G0D6-F1
#
_entry.id   AF-A0A9X9G0D6-F1
#
_cell.length_a   1.000
_cell.length_b   1.000
_cell.length_c   1.000
_cell.angle_alpha   90.00
_cell.angle_beta   90.00
_cell.angle_gamma   90.00
#
_symmetry.space_group_name_H-M   'P 1'
#
loop_
_entity.id
_entity.type
_entity.pdbx_description
1 polymer ?
#
loop_
_entity_poly.entity_id
_entity_poly.type
_entity_poly.pdbx_seq_one_letter_code
_entity_poly.pdbx_strand_id
1 'polypeptide(L)' 'MAEPQLKNRKRFTSSLDKKLIPLFDELAKSSRIPKSRLLDEAIEDLLKKHGIRTLR' A
#
# COMPACT_ATOMS: atom_id res chain seq x y z
N MET A 1 27.53 2.30 2.25
CA MET A 1 26.37 3.18 2.53
C MET A 1 25.39 2.37 3.35
N ALA A 2 25.09 2.76 4.59
CA ALA A 2 24.14 2.03 5.42
C ALA A 2 22.74 2.17 4.80
N GLU A 3 22.05 1.06 4.58
CA GLU A 3 20.67 1.10 4.10
C GLU A 3 19.79 1.80 5.15
N PRO A 4 18.97 2.78 4.77
CA PRO A 4 18.06 3.43 5.71
C PRO A 4 17.09 2.37 6.26
N GLN A 5 17.26 2.02 7.53
CA GLN A 5 16.38 1.09 8.24
C GLN A 5 15.03 1.78 8.46
N LEU A 6 14.01 1.31 7.76
CA LEU A 6 12.64 1.76 7.95
C LEU A 6 12.08 1.11 9.23
N LYS A 7 11.93 1.89 10.29
CA LYS A 7 11.49 1.37 11.62
C LYS A 7 10.09 0.73 11.59
N ASN A 8 9.17 1.27 10.78
CA ASN A 8 7.76 0.85 10.76
C ASN A 8 7.30 0.32 9.38
N ARG A 9 8.22 0.12 8.43
CA ARG A 9 7.87 -0.32 7.06
C ARG A 9 8.81 -1.43 6.61
N LYS A 10 8.25 -2.53 6.10
CA LYS A 10 9.01 -3.59 5.43
C LYS A 10 8.84 -3.44 3.93
N ARG A 11 9.92 -3.58 3.14
CA ARG A 11 9.80 -3.58 1.67
C ARG A 11 8.95 -4.79 1.25
N PHE A 12 7.92 -4.55 0.46
CA PHE A 12 7.07 -5.57 -0.12
C PHE A 12 7.24 -5.49 -1.65
N THR A 13 7.75 -6.57 -2.25
CA THR A 13 7.82 -6.70 -3.71
C THR A 13 6.82 -7.78 -4.12
N SER A 14 5.83 -7.39 -4.91
CA SER A 14 4.80 -8.28 -5.42
C SER A 14 4.40 -7.88 -6.83
N SER A 15 3.78 -8.82 -7.53
CA SER A 15 3.24 -8.58 -8.87
C SER A 15 1.79 -8.13 -8.73
N LEU A 16 1.44 -7.01 -9.40
CA LEU A 16 0.08 -6.49 -9.53
C LEU A 16 -0.38 -6.62 -10.98
N ASP A 17 -1.69 -6.77 -11.21
CA ASP A 17 -2.24 -6.72 -12.57
C ASP A 17 -1.84 -5.41 -13.26
N LYS A 18 -1.29 -5.52 -14.47
CA LYS A 18 -0.86 -4.40 -15.31
C LYS A 18 -1.97 -3.37 -15.53
N LYS A 19 -3.23 -3.81 -15.57
CA LYS A 19 -4.40 -2.94 -15.75
C LYS A 19 -4.66 -2.03 -14.55
N LEU A 20 -4.24 -2.43 -13.35
CA LEU A 20 -4.47 -1.67 -12.12
C LEU A 20 -3.40 -0.59 -11.88
N ILE A 21 -2.20 -0.75 -12.47
CA ILE A 21 -1.11 0.23 -12.37
C ILE A 21 -1.55 1.64 -12.79
N PRO A 22 -2.13 1.88 -14.00
CA PRO A 22 -2.52 3.24 -14.39
C PRO A 22 -3.60 3.83 -13.48
N LEU A 23 -4.57 3.03 -13.05
CA LEU A 23 -5.65 3.46 -12.15
C LEU A 23 -5.11 3.84 -10.76
N PHE A 24 -4.18 3.06 -10.23
CA PHE A 24 -3.53 3.35 -8.95
C PHE A 24 -2.68 4.62 -9.01
N ASP A 25 -2.01 4.84 -10.14
CA ASP A 25 -1.22 6.04 -10.39
C ASP A 25 -2.10 7.30 -10.49
N GLU A 26 -3.24 7.20 -11.16
CA GLU A 26 -4.25 8.27 -11.20
C GLU A 26 -4.85 8.54 -9.83
N LEU A 27 -5.16 7.51 -9.05
CA LEU A 27 -5.66 7.64 -7.68
C LEU A 27 -4.67 8.40 -6.79
N ALA A 28 -3.39 8.05 -6.85
CA ALA A 28 -2.34 8.74 -6.08
C ALA A 28 -2.22 10.22 -6.49
N LYS A 29 -2.33 10.51 -7.80
CA LYS A 29 -2.29 11.88 -8.33
C LYS A 29 -3.50 12.71 -7.90
N SER A 30 -4.71 12.16 -8.01
CA SER A 30 -5.96 12.87 -7.72
C SER A 30 -6.17 13.10 -6.23
N SER A 31 -5.89 12.09 -5.40
CA SER A 31 -6.03 12.17 -3.94
C SER A 31 -4.89 12.94 -3.25
N ARG A 32 -3.76 13.13 -3.94
CA ARG A 32 -2.49 13.61 -3.38
C ARG A 32 -1.96 12.75 -2.22
N ILE A 33 -2.41 11.49 -2.13
CA ILE A 33 -1.94 10.54 -1.13
C ILE A 33 -0.77 9.74 -1.74
N PRO A 34 0.36 9.56 -1.03
CA PRO A 34 1.45 8.77 -1.54
C PRO A 34 1.03 7.31 -1.74
N LYS A 35 1.46 6.70 -2.85
CA LYS A 35 1.18 5.30 -3.21
C LYS A 35 1.41 4.31 -2.06
N SER A 36 2.46 4.50 -1.27
CA SER A 36 2.75 3.63 -0.12
C SER A 36 1.64 3.64 0.92
N ARG A 37 1.00 4.80 1.16
CA ARG A 37 -0.10 4.93 2.13
C ARG A 37 -1.42 4.38 1.57
N LEU A 38 -1.68 4.58 0.28
CA LEU A 38 -2.83 3.94 -0.38
C LEU A 38 -2.70 2.41 -0.38
N LEU A 39 -1.47 1.89 -0.51
CA LEU A 39 -1.22 0.45 -0.40
C LEU A 39 -1.48 -0.05 1.02
N ASP A 40 -1.03 0.69 2.05
CA ASP A 40 -1.32 0.35 3.44
C ASP A 40 -2.85 0.29 3.67
N GLU A 41 -3.60 1.28 3.17
CA GLU A 41 -5.07 1.34 3.25
C GLU A 41 -5.76 0.17 2.54
N ALA A 42 -5.34 -0.14 1.30
CA ALA A 42 -5.88 -1.26 0.54
C ALA A 42 -5.66 -2.61 1.26
N ILE A 43 -4.51 -2.80 1.90
CA ILE A 43 -4.22 -4.00 2.69
C ILE A 43 -5.08 -4.04 3.95
N GLU A 44 -5.22 -2.92 4.69
CA GLU A 44 -6.09 -2.86 5.85
C GLU A 44 -7.55 -3.20 5.52
N ASP A 45 -8.07 -2.66 4.43
CA ASP A 45 -9.45 -2.90 4.00
C ASP A 45 -9.65 -4.35 3.52
N LEU A 46 -8.65 -4.93 2.86
CA LEU A 46 -8.65 -6.36 2.53
C LEU A 46 -8.68 -7.23 3.81
N LEU A 47 -7.83 -6.93 4.79
CA LEU A 47 -7.79 -7.65 6.07
C LEU A 47 -9.14 -7.56 6.81
N LYS A 48 -9.73 -6.35 6.88
CA LYS A 48 -11.07 -6.14 7.46
C LYS A 48 -12.13 -6.96 6.74
N LYS A 49 -12.10 -7.00 5.39
CA LYS A 49 -13.04 -7.80 4.58
C LYS A 49 -12.96 -9.29 4.89
N HIS A 50 -11.79 -9.78 5.28
CA HIS A 50 -11.56 -11.15 5.71
C HIS A 50 -11.73 -11.39 7.22
N GLY A 51 -12.25 -10.39 7.97
CA GLY A 51 -12.50 -10.51 9.41
C GLY A 51 -11.23 -10.47 10.27
N ILE A 52 -10.08 -10.14 9.67
CA ILE A 52 -8.82 -9.98 10.40
C ILE A 52 -8.82 -8.57 11.00
N ARG A 53 -8.98 -8.49 12.33
CA ARG A 53 -9.01 -7.22 13.03
C ARG A 53 -7.58 -6.69 13.15
N THR A 54 -7.25 -5.67 12.36
CA THR A 54 -6.05 -4.85 12.59
C THR A 54 -6.26 -4.11 13.91
N LEU A 55 -5.61 -4.58 14.98
CA LEU A 55 -5.61 -3.91 16.27
C LEU A 55 -4.98 -2.54 16.08
N ARG A 56 -5.81 -1.50 16.17
CA ARG A 56 -5.36 -0.13 16.33
C ARG A 56 -5.38 0.21 17.82
#